data_AF-A0A9X5BFI1-F1
#
_entry.id   AF-A0A9X5BFI1-F1
#
_cell.length_a   1.000
_cell.length_b   1.000
_cell.length_c   1.000
_cell.angle_alpha   90.00
_cell.angle_beta   90.00
_cell.angle_gamma   90.00
#
_symmetry.space_group_name_H-M   'P 1'
#
loop_
_entity.id
_entity.type
_entity.pdbx_description
1 polymer ?
#
loop_
_entity_poly.entity_id
_entity_poly.type
_entity_poly.pdbx_seq_one_letter_code
_entity_poly.pdbx_strand_id
1 'polypeptide(L)'
;MIELVDGAIYSIEEENLSQEMLEELCASGHENDVICVIGEDGNKIYINAEDIKKERIDERCYAVAGENVFLQLRSNPHIDGAVPILDPEGNPIAMAKYCISSYRHNYDCDIQRIDTSVFDLYECVCLCGVNEFSVLLYQQCFHNYKGKIALFGKDWKAMLPYLGKGPKNTDVFVTTDGPEWEQELKNKKIMSLGAFTSNVAEYLKRCKMGLFSYDEIMTLVYYFTQHQIVSENSNRKVFVIDVCCGGLGLVAMVNGFEIPCAYLAAKGYIPIINIVSAVGSIYSDGPGDDIWCKFFRQPSGICRDDLKDVGDVTISPLTPVSNPGRWLMQQMTGCGAMNLLNPELFNDRLLEHIDGYRKRILQEPEKTLGVLIRGTDYVAVQPKGHSVQATPEQVIEKIKELPKEEWNFENIFVATEDAEALRKMQSAFGDKVKYVDQKRFVSQKGEYLSEQREKDTWKPGEGWKYGADYLCAMVLLSECRFFLASGRCSGVGLVEKLAEDRHSQSYVFDLGVY
;
A
#
# COMPACT_ATOMS: atom_id res chain seq x y z
N MET A 1 -4.83 0.91 -13.44
CA MET A 1 -5.64 -0.24 -13.87
C MET A 1 -6.56 0.25 -14.96
N ILE A 2 -6.69 -0.48 -16.05
CA ILE A 2 -7.58 -0.10 -17.14
C ILE A 2 -8.95 -0.76 -16.90
N GLU A 3 -10.00 0.03 -16.84
CA GLU A 3 -11.37 -0.42 -16.53
C GLU A 3 -12.31 -0.07 -17.68
N LEU A 4 -13.37 -0.87 -17.84
CA LEU A 4 -14.45 -0.49 -18.74
C LEU A 4 -15.30 0.63 -18.12
N VAL A 5 -15.73 1.56 -18.95
CA VAL A 5 -16.47 2.76 -18.52
C VAL A 5 -17.71 2.98 -19.38
N ASP A 6 -18.74 3.57 -18.78
CA ASP A 6 -19.93 4.02 -19.50
C ASP A 6 -19.67 5.33 -20.26
N GLY A 7 -20.34 5.49 -21.39
CA GLY A 7 -20.31 6.67 -22.27
C GLY A 7 -20.91 6.35 -23.64
N ALA A 8 -20.87 7.29 -24.57
CA ALA A 8 -21.40 7.17 -25.91
C ALA A 8 -20.35 7.50 -26.98
N ILE A 9 -20.53 6.91 -28.16
CA ILE A 9 -19.72 7.21 -29.35
C ILE A 9 -20.62 7.93 -30.37
N TYR A 10 -20.26 9.16 -30.71
CA TYR A 10 -20.96 9.99 -31.68
C TYR A 10 -20.22 9.97 -33.01
N SER A 11 -20.85 9.51 -34.09
CA SER A 11 -20.21 9.44 -35.42
C SER A 11 -20.51 10.70 -36.23
N ILE A 12 -19.49 11.32 -36.81
CA ILE A 12 -19.58 12.57 -37.56
C ILE A 12 -18.67 12.46 -38.80
N GLU A 13 -19.17 12.82 -39.98
CA GLU A 13 -18.33 12.95 -41.18
C GLU A 13 -17.38 14.15 -41.04
N GLU A 14 -16.12 14.01 -41.46
CA GLU A 14 -15.06 15.02 -41.29
C GLU A 14 -15.47 16.42 -41.79
N GLU A 15 -16.19 16.49 -42.92
CA GLU A 15 -16.72 17.73 -43.49
C GLU A 15 -17.69 18.50 -42.58
N ASN A 16 -18.30 17.81 -41.62
CA ASN A 16 -19.28 18.36 -40.68
C ASN A 16 -18.68 18.63 -39.29
N LEU A 17 -17.38 18.37 -39.09
CA LEU A 17 -16.72 18.63 -37.81
C LEU A 17 -16.46 20.14 -37.63
N SER A 18 -16.96 20.71 -36.54
CA SER A 18 -16.69 22.10 -36.17
C SER A 18 -16.09 22.21 -34.77
N GLN A 19 -15.33 23.28 -34.52
CA GLN A 19 -14.75 23.54 -33.21
C GLN A 19 -15.83 23.80 -32.14
N GLU A 20 -16.94 24.45 -32.51
CA GLU A 20 -18.10 24.67 -31.64
C GLU A 20 -18.72 23.35 -31.17
N MET A 21 -18.80 22.34 -32.04
CA MET A 21 -19.30 21.01 -31.68
C MET A 21 -18.38 20.26 -30.71
N LEU A 22 -17.06 20.39 -30.87
CA LEU A 22 -16.08 19.81 -29.94
C LEU A 22 -16.22 20.46 -28.55
N GLU A 23 -16.41 21.78 -28.50
CA GLU A 23 -16.62 22.54 -27.27
C GLU A 23 -17.95 22.18 -26.59
N GLU A 24 -19.03 22.00 -27.34
CA GLU A 24 -20.34 21.58 -26.82
C GLU A 24 -20.29 20.17 -26.19
N LEU A 25 -19.59 19.22 -26.82
CA LEU A 25 -19.42 17.88 -26.27
C LEU A 25 -18.66 17.94 -24.93
N CYS A 26 -17.57 18.71 -24.86
CA CYS A 26 -16.84 18.90 -23.61
C CYS A 26 -17.67 19.58 -22.51
N ALA A 27 -18.59 20.46 -22.88
CA ALA A 27 -19.40 21.22 -21.91
C ALA A 27 -20.61 20.45 -21.39
N SER A 28 -21.19 19.55 -22.19
CA SER A 28 -22.50 18.94 -21.92
C SER A 28 -22.54 17.41 -21.97
N GLY A 29 -21.52 16.77 -22.56
CA GLY A 29 -21.42 15.32 -22.67
C GLY A 29 -20.94 14.63 -21.39
N HIS A 30 -21.04 13.30 -21.37
CA HIS A 30 -20.42 12.50 -20.32
C HIS A 30 -18.89 12.55 -20.47
N GLU A 31 -18.13 12.50 -19.36
CA GLU A 31 -16.67 12.68 -19.41
C GLU A 31 -15.91 11.60 -20.22
N ASN A 32 -16.56 10.47 -20.48
CA ASN A 32 -16.03 9.35 -21.26
C ASN A 32 -16.65 9.24 -22.65
N ASP A 33 -17.43 10.24 -23.08
CA ASP A 33 -17.96 10.30 -24.43
C ASP A 33 -16.83 10.53 -25.45
N VAL A 34 -17.02 9.95 -26.64
CA VAL A 34 -16.02 9.95 -27.71
C VAL A 34 -16.68 10.32 -29.04
N ILE A 35 -16.04 11.15 -29.84
CA ILE A 35 -16.47 11.46 -31.21
C ILE A 35 -15.67 10.60 -32.19
N CYS A 36 -16.36 9.78 -32.99
CA CYS A 36 -15.78 9.10 -34.14
C CYS A 36 -15.93 9.98 -35.39
N VAL A 37 -14.85 10.63 -35.80
CA VAL A 37 -14.74 11.36 -37.07
C VAL A 37 -14.46 10.35 -38.19
N ILE A 38 -15.29 10.38 -39.22
CA ILE A 38 -15.18 9.52 -40.41
C ILE A 38 -14.63 10.38 -41.55
N GLY A 39 -13.42 10.07 -41.99
CA GLY A 39 -12.76 10.76 -43.12
C GLY A 39 -13.32 10.32 -44.47
N GLU A 40 -13.06 11.11 -45.52
CA GLU A 40 -13.54 10.83 -46.88
C GLU A 40 -13.04 9.49 -47.45
N ASP A 41 -11.91 8.98 -46.95
CA ASP A 41 -11.34 7.68 -47.32
C ASP A 41 -11.86 6.51 -46.44
N GLY A 42 -12.79 6.81 -45.53
CA GLY A 42 -13.38 5.85 -44.58
C GLY A 42 -12.54 5.61 -43.32
N ASN A 43 -11.42 6.30 -43.15
CA ASN A 43 -10.63 6.21 -41.93
C ASN A 43 -11.40 6.82 -40.74
N LYS A 44 -11.27 6.18 -39.58
CA LYS A 44 -11.94 6.60 -38.35
C LYS A 44 -10.94 7.15 -37.35
N ILE A 45 -11.24 8.34 -36.84
CA ILE A 45 -10.49 9.02 -35.78
C ILE A 45 -11.42 9.16 -34.58
N TYR A 46 -10.98 8.79 -33.37
CA TYR A 46 -11.83 8.84 -32.18
C TYR A 46 -11.32 9.87 -31.18
N ILE A 47 -11.98 11.01 -31.09
CA ILE A 47 -11.58 12.14 -30.26
C ILE A 47 -12.29 12.05 -28.90
N ASN A 48 -11.53 12.01 -27.81
CA ASN A 48 -12.09 12.03 -26.46
C ASN A 48 -12.05 13.45 -25.84
N ALA A 49 -12.78 13.64 -24.74
CA ALA A 49 -12.85 14.94 -24.07
C ALA A 49 -11.50 15.47 -23.54
N GLU A 50 -10.56 14.60 -23.19
CA GLU A 50 -9.21 15.01 -22.74
C GLU A 50 -8.33 15.49 -23.90
N ASP A 51 -8.48 14.90 -25.10
CA ASP A 51 -7.77 15.35 -26.32
C ASP A 51 -8.18 16.78 -26.68
N ILE A 52 -9.48 17.07 -26.59
CA ILE A 52 -10.05 18.40 -26.84
C ILE A 52 -9.50 19.41 -25.83
N LYS A 53 -9.54 19.08 -24.53
CA LYS A 53 -9.01 19.95 -23.46
C LYS A 53 -7.52 20.26 -23.62
N LYS A 54 -6.74 19.32 -24.16
CA LYS A 54 -5.29 19.47 -24.35
C LYS A 54 -4.92 20.11 -25.69
N GLU A 55 -5.90 20.35 -26.57
CA GLU A 55 -5.69 20.79 -27.96
C GLU A 55 -4.67 19.91 -28.71
N ARG A 56 -4.70 18.59 -28.43
CA ARG A 56 -3.76 17.60 -28.98
C ARG A 56 -4.51 16.40 -29.49
N ILE A 57 -4.76 16.40 -30.80
CA ILE A 57 -5.41 15.30 -31.54
C ILE A 57 -4.28 14.50 -32.21
N ASP A 58 -3.97 13.28 -31.72
CA ASP A 58 -2.92 12.41 -32.30
C ASP A 58 -3.51 11.29 -33.17
N GLU A 59 -3.23 11.37 -34.47
CA GLU A 59 -3.68 10.45 -35.53
C GLU A 59 -3.35 8.95 -35.32
N ARG A 60 -2.55 8.56 -34.32
CA ARG A 60 -1.89 7.24 -34.27
C ARG A 60 -2.50 6.18 -33.35
N CYS A 61 -3.55 6.43 -32.56
CA CYS A 61 -4.30 5.34 -31.92
C CYS A 61 -5.59 5.82 -31.24
N TYR A 62 -6.73 5.42 -31.79
CA TYR A 62 -8.04 5.92 -31.36
C TYR A 62 -9.05 4.85 -30.97
N ALA A 63 -8.77 3.59 -31.30
CA ALA A 63 -9.50 2.47 -30.76
C ALA A 63 -8.56 1.26 -30.76
N VAL A 64 -8.87 0.28 -29.92
CA VAL A 64 -8.07 -0.94 -29.78
C VAL A 64 -8.91 -2.16 -30.13
N ALA A 65 -8.29 -3.17 -30.71
CA ALA A 65 -8.97 -4.40 -31.09
C ALA A 65 -8.09 -5.64 -30.86
N GLY A 66 -8.73 -6.79 -30.74
CA GLY A 66 -8.07 -8.10 -30.63
C GLY A 66 -7.79 -8.56 -29.19
N GLU A 67 -7.19 -9.76 -29.09
CA GLU A 67 -7.12 -10.54 -27.84
C GLU A 67 -6.26 -9.91 -26.73
N ASN A 68 -5.36 -8.99 -27.09
CA ASN A 68 -4.42 -8.31 -26.18
C ASN A 68 -4.82 -6.85 -25.88
N VAL A 69 -6.13 -6.57 -25.88
CA VAL A 69 -6.69 -5.22 -25.77
C VAL A 69 -6.10 -4.39 -24.60
N PHE A 70 -5.95 -4.98 -23.41
CA PHE A 70 -5.44 -4.26 -22.24
C PHE A 70 -3.94 -3.95 -22.32
N LEU A 71 -3.15 -4.83 -22.95
CA LEU A 71 -1.74 -4.56 -23.23
C LEU A 71 -1.61 -3.41 -24.24
N GLN A 72 -2.41 -3.43 -25.31
CA GLN A 72 -2.42 -2.36 -26.32
C GLN A 72 -2.81 -1.02 -25.71
N LEU A 73 -3.87 -0.99 -24.89
CA LEU A 73 -4.28 0.22 -24.16
C LEU A 73 -3.16 0.71 -23.25
N ARG A 74 -2.50 -0.17 -22.50
CA ARG A 74 -1.41 0.23 -21.59
C ARG A 74 -0.23 0.86 -22.32
N SER A 75 0.10 0.34 -23.50
CA SER A 75 1.15 0.88 -24.36
C SER A 75 0.69 2.11 -25.17
N ASN A 76 -0.59 2.49 -25.08
CA ASN A 76 -1.10 3.67 -25.77
C ASN A 76 -0.59 4.95 -25.07
N PRO A 77 0.13 5.83 -25.78
CA PRO A 77 0.63 7.09 -25.21
C PRO A 77 -0.48 8.08 -24.79
N HIS A 78 -1.73 7.87 -25.21
CA HIS A 78 -2.87 8.78 -25.01
C HIS A 78 -4.00 8.20 -24.14
N ILE A 79 -3.69 7.31 -23.20
CA ILE A 79 -4.71 6.68 -22.33
C ILE A 79 -5.32 7.62 -21.25
N ASP A 80 -5.09 8.93 -21.35
CA ASP A 80 -5.61 9.90 -20.39
C ASP A 80 -7.15 10.03 -20.46
N GLY A 81 -7.75 9.67 -21.60
CA GLY A 81 -9.19 9.67 -21.85
C GLY A 81 -9.79 8.27 -22.07
N ALA A 82 -11.09 8.23 -22.35
CA ALA A 82 -11.78 7.00 -22.74
C ALA A 82 -11.40 6.58 -24.16
N VAL A 83 -11.10 5.29 -24.34
CA VAL A 83 -10.69 4.69 -25.61
C VAL A 83 -11.67 3.57 -25.99
N PRO A 84 -12.30 3.64 -27.16
CA PRO A 84 -13.13 2.56 -27.68
C PRO A 84 -12.37 1.24 -27.88
N ILE A 85 -13.03 0.14 -27.53
CA ILE A 85 -12.63 -1.22 -27.88
C ILE A 85 -13.51 -1.68 -29.03
N LEU A 86 -12.90 -2.22 -30.09
CA LEU A 86 -13.60 -2.68 -31.29
C LEU A 86 -13.60 -4.21 -31.39
N ASP A 87 -14.63 -4.74 -32.03
CA ASP A 87 -14.65 -6.11 -32.56
C ASP A 87 -13.76 -6.24 -33.83
N PRO A 88 -13.52 -7.46 -34.35
CA PRO A 88 -12.76 -7.68 -35.57
C PRO A 88 -13.34 -6.99 -36.82
N GLU A 89 -14.63 -6.69 -36.81
CA GLU A 89 -15.35 -5.98 -37.86
C GLU A 89 -15.23 -4.45 -37.76
N GLY A 90 -14.59 -3.93 -36.70
CA GLY A 90 -14.38 -2.50 -36.46
C GLY A 90 -15.56 -1.78 -35.81
N ASN A 91 -16.49 -2.51 -35.20
CA ASN A 91 -17.59 -1.93 -34.44
C ASN A 91 -17.20 -1.78 -32.96
N PRO A 92 -17.55 -0.66 -32.32
CA PRO A 92 -17.32 -0.50 -30.89
C PRO A 92 -18.16 -1.47 -30.05
N ILE A 93 -17.51 -2.17 -29.12
CA ILE A 93 -18.14 -3.12 -28.18
C ILE A 93 -18.07 -2.67 -26.73
N ALA A 94 -17.11 -1.81 -26.39
CA ALA A 94 -16.93 -1.23 -25.06
C ALA A 94 -16.07 0.03 -25.14
N MET A 95 -15.96 0.77 -24.04
CA MET A 95 -14.91 1.78 -23.86
C MET A 95 -14.13 1.48 -22.60
N ALA A 96 -12.86 1.84 -22.61
CA ALA A 96 -11.96 1.65 -21.50
C ALA A 96 -11.19 2.93 -21.18
N LYS A 97 -10.87 3.12 -19.90
CA LYS A 97 -10.08 4.27 -19.44
C LYS A 97 -9.05 3.81 -18.42
N TYR A 98 -7.94 4.53 -18.34
CA TYR A 98 -7.00 4.34 -17.26
C TYR A 98 -7.54 4.91 -15.94
N CYS A 99 -7.65 4.05 -14.93
CA CYS A 99 -7.94 4.41 -13.56
C CYS A 99 -6.68 4.27 -12.68
N ILE A 100 -6.54 5.13 -11.67
CA ILE A 100 -5.48 5.01 -10.67
C ILE A 100 -5.70 3.71 -9.87
N SER A 101 -4.64 2.93 -9.71
CA SER A 101 -4.64 1.70 -8.92
C SER A 101 -3.40 1.66 -8.03
N SER A 102 -3.52 0.99 -6.88
CA SER A 102 -2.41 0.83 -5.94
C SER A 102 -1.38 -0.21 -6.43
N TYR A 103 -1.78 -1.11 -7.33
CA TYR A 103 -0.91 -2.09 -7.95
C TYR A 103 -0.47 -1.64 -9.35
N ARG A 104 0.84 -1.66 -9.60
CA ARG A 104 1.40 -1.42 -10.93
C ARG A 104 1.83 -2.75 -11.55
N HIS A 105 1.08 -3.21 -12.54
CA HIS A 105 1.43 -4.41 -13.29
C HIS A 105 2.56 -4.13 -14.29
N ASN A 106 3.59 -4.99 -14.29
CA ASN A 106 4.58 -5.05 -15.35
C ASN A 106 4.24 -6.21 -16.29
N TYR A 107 4.09 -5.91 -17.58
CA TYR A 107 3.80 -6.89 -18.62
C TYR A 107 5.04 -7.70 -19.02
N ASP A 108 6.24 -7.17 -18.79
CA ASP A 108 7.50 -7.91 -18.91
C ASP A 108 7.75 -8.67 -17.60
N CYS A 109 7.11 -9.84 -17.47
CA CYS A 109 7.21 -10.67 -16.28
C CYS A 109 7.25 -12.16 -16.63
N ASP A 110 7.89 -12.97 -15.79
CA ASP A 110 7.89 -14.41 -15.98
C ASP A 110 6.57 -15.01 -15.49
N ILE A 111 5.64 -15.21 -16.43
CA ILE A 111 4.33 -15.78 -16.16
C ILE A 111 4.40 -17.23 -15.62
N GLN A 112 5.51 -17.94 -15.80
CA GLN A 112 5.68 -19.29 -15.24
C GLN A 112 5.84 -19.26 -13.71
N ARG A 113 6.17 -18.10 -13.14
CA ARG A 113 6.33 -17.89 -11.69
C ARG A 113 5.09 -17.29 -11.02
N ILE A 114 3.97 -17.18 -11.73
CA ILE A 114 2.71 -16.78 -11.12
C ILE A 114 2.35 -17.77 -10.00
N ASP A 115 2.07 -17.26 -8.80
CA ASP A 115 1.66 -18.07 -7.65
C ASP A 115 0.13 -18.05 -7.52
N THR A 116 -0.51 -19.13 -7.98
CA THR A 116 -1.96 -19.28 -7.95
C THR A 116 -2.47 -19.90 -6.64
N SER A 117 -1.59 -20.22 -5.68
CA SER A 117 -1.98 -20.98 -4.48
C SER A 117 -2.96 -20.23 -3.57
N VAL A 118 -3.11 -18.92 -3.75
CA VAL A 118 -4.14 -18.13 -3.04
C VAL A 118 -5.56 -18.59 -3.40
N PHE A 119 -5.78 -19.05 -4.64
CA PHE A 119 -7.09 -19.51 -5.09
C PHE A 119 -7.46 -20.88 -4.52
N ASP A 120 -6.48 -21.72 -4.19
CA ASP A 120 -6.71 -23.04 -3.56
C ASP A 120 -7.33 -22.94 -2.16
N LEU A 121 -7.30 -21.75 -1.55
CA LEU A 121 -8.01 -21.47 -0.30
C LEU A 121 -9.54 -21.42 -0.47
N TYR A 122 -10.04 -21.39 -1.70
CA TYR A 122 -11.44 -21.15 -2.02
C TYR A 122 -11.96 -22.20 -3.01
N GLU A 123 -13.23 -22.54 -2.89
CA GLU A 123 -13.92 -23.49 -3.78
C GLU A 123 -14.50 -22.80 -5.02
N CYS A 124 -14.73 -21.49 -4.92
CA CYS A 124 -15.18 -20.67 -6.03
C CYS A 124 -14.51 -19.29 -6.02
N VAL A 125 -14.14 -18.82 -7.22
CA VAL A 125 -13.60 -17.47 -7.45
C VAL A 125 -14.54 -16.71 -8.38
N CYS A 126 -14.96 -15.53 -7.95
CA CYS A 126 -15.84 -14.63 -8.68
C CYS A 126 -15.04 -13.44 -9.19
N LEU A 127 -15.05 -13.21 -10.49
CA LEU A 127 -14.49 -12.02 -11.12
C LEU A 127 -15.62 -11.05 -11.44
N CYS A 128 -15.80 -10.02 -10.62
CA CYS A 128 -16.84 -9.02 -10.80
C CYS A 128 -16.36 -7.91 -11.74
N GLY A 129 -17.11 -7.67 -12.81
CA GLY A 129 -16.79 -6.70 -13.86
C GLY A 129 -15.59 -7.11 -14.72
N VAL A 130 -15.43 -6.42 -15.85
CA VAL A 130 -14.29 -6.59 -16.76
C VAL A 130 -13.34 -5.41 -16.62
N ASN A 131 -12.08 -5.72 -16.36
CA ASN A 131 -10.95 -4.80 -16.32
C ASN A 131 -9.64 -5.55 -16.63
N GLU A 132 -8.55 -4.79 -16.78
CA GLU A 132 -7.19 -5.28 -17.03
C GLU A 132 -6.83 -6.49 -16.16
N PHE A 133 -7.03 -6.38 -14.85
CA PHE A 133 -6.60 -7.40 -13.89
C PHE A 133 -7.50 -8.63 -13.92
N SER A 134 -8.82 -8.44 -14.01
CA SER A 134 -9.78 -9.53 -14.12
C SER A 134 -9.52 -10.42 -15.34
N VAL A 135 -9.15 -9.81 -16.48
CA VAL A 135 -8.85 -10.53 -17.72
C VAL A 135 -7.49 -11.23 -17.64
N LEU A 136 -6.48 -10.60 -17.06
CA LEU A 136 -5.18 -11.24 -16.80
C LEU A 136 -5.33 -12.47 -15.89
N LEU A 137 -6.11 -12.36 -14.81
CA LEU A 137 -6.41 -13.50 -13.94
C LEU A 137 -7.14 -14.61 -14.72
N TYR A 138 -8.18 -14.26 -15.48
CA TYR A 138 -8.93 -15.19 -16.33
C TYR A 138 -8.04 -15.97 -17.29
N GLN A 139 -7.14 -15.28 -18.00
CA GLN A 139 -6.30 -15.87 -19.04
C GLN A 139 -5.10 -16.66 -18.48
N GLN A 140 -4.50 -16.20 -17.37
CA GLN A 140 -3.19 -16.71 -16.93
C GLN A 140 -3.24 -17.57 -15.66
N CYS A 141 -4.19 -17.33 -14.75
CA CYS A 141 -4.09 -17.86 -13.39
C CYS A 141 -4.93 -19.12 -13.14
N PHE A 142 -5.90 -19.40 -14.00
CA PHE A 142 -6.91 -20.41 -13.71
C PHE A 142 -6.77 -21.70 -14.51
N HIS A 143 -5.71 -21.88 -15.30
CA HIS A 143 -5.58 -23.05 -16.18
C HIS A 143 -5.71 -24.40 -15.45
N ASN A 144 -5.21 -24.47 -14.21
CA ASN A 144 -5.18 -25.65 -13.37
C ASN A 144 -6.03 -25.52 -12.09
N TYR A 145 -6.83 -24.46 -11.97
CA TYR A 145 -7.68 -24.26 -10.80
C TYR A 145 -8.80 -25.31 -10.80
N LYS A 146 -8.94 -26.01 -9.67
CA LYS A 146 -9.89 -27.14 -9.53
C LYS A 146 -11.28 -26.73 -9.06
N GLY A 147 -11.42 -25.49 -8.59
CA GLY A 147 -12.71 -24.94 -8.17
C GLY A 147 -13.53 -24.41 -9.36
N LYS A 148 -14.54 -23.60 -9.04
CA LYS A 148 -15.40 -22.98 -10.06
C LYS A 148 -15.10 -21.50 -10.22
N ILE A 149 -15.24 -21.00 -11.45
CA ILE A 149 -15.08 -19.58 -11.76
C ILE A 149 -16.41 -19.01 -12.24
N ALA A 150 -16.80 -17.92 -11.62
CA ALA A 150 -17.90 -17.11 -12.12
C ALA A 150 -17.41 -15.77 -12.64
N LEU A 151 -17.79 -15.50 -13.88
CA LEU A 151 -17.61 -14.22 -14.54
C LEU A 151 -18.91 -13.43 -14.33
N PHE A 152 -18.85 -12.43 -13.45
CA PHE A 152 -20.03 -11.74 -12.96
C PHE A 152 -20.14 -10.33 -13.57
N GLY A 153 -21.21 -10.08 -14.32
CA GLY A 153 -21.51 -8.79 -14.95
C GLY A 153 -21.83 -8.90 -16.44
N LYS A 154 -22.63 -7.95 -16.96
CA LYS A 154 -23.06 -7.92 -18.37
C LYS A 154 -21.86 -7.79 -19.32
N ASP A 155 -20.81 -7.10 -18.88
CA ASP A 155 -19.64 -6.81 -19.71
C ASP A 155 -18.82 -8.06 -20.02
N TRP A 156 -18.84 -9.07 -19.13
CA TRP A 156 -18.23 -10.37 -19.43
C TRP A 156 -18.91 -11.03 -20.62
N LYS A 157 -20.24 -10.98 -20.73
CA LYS A 157 -20.95 -11.55 -21.89
C LYS A 157 -20.56 -10.85 -23.20
N ALA A 158 -20.37 -9.53 -23.15
CA ALA A 158 -19.99 -8.72 -24.31
C ALA A 158 -18.54 -8.96 -24.73
N MET A 159 -17.61 -9.00 -23.76
CA MET A 159 -16.18 -9.06 -24.04
C MET A 159 -15.64 -10.46 -24.29
N LEU A 160 -16.21 -11.49 -23.65
CA LEU A 160 -15.64 -12.85 -23.66
C LEU A 160 -15.36 -13.43 -25.06
N PRO A 161 -16.19 -13.22 -26.10
CA PRO A 161 -15.90 -13.70 -27.46
C PRO A 161 -14.62 -13.12 -28.08
N TYR A 162 -14.16 -11.97 -27.58
CA TYR A 162 -13.05 -11.20 -28.14
C TYR A 162 -11.77 -11.29 -27.29
N LEU A 163 -11.84 -11.93 -26.13
CA LEU A 163 -10.69 -12.17 -25.27
C LEU A 163 -9.93 -13.43 -25.71
N GLY A 164 -8.61 -13.43 -25.51
CA GLY A 164 -7.78 -14.60 -25.73
C GLY A 164 -8.19 -15.82 -24.88
N LYS A 165 -7.53 -16.96 -25.12
CA LYS A 165 -7.88 -18.26 -24.51
C LYS A 165 -8.05 -18.18 -22.99
N GLY A 166 -9.21 -18.65 -22.53
CA GLY A 166 -9.52 -18.84 -21.12
C GLY A 166 -8.96 -20.13 -20.51
N PRO A 167 -9.35 -20.45 -19.26
CA PRO A 167 -8.91 -21.66 -18.58
C PRO A 167 -9.47 -22.91 -19.26
N LYS A 168 -8.65 -23.96 -19.40
CA LYS A 168 -9.02 -25.19 -20.13
C LYS A 168 -9.70 -26.25 -19.26
N ASN A 169 -9.29 -26.36 -18.00
CA ASN A 169 -9.66 -27.47 -17.11
C ASN A 169 -10.49 -27.01 -15.92
N THR A 170 -11.17 -25.88 -16.05
CA THR A 170 -11.90 -25.23 -14.95
C THR A 170 -13.29 -24.88 -15.39
N ASP A 171 -14.27 -25.17 -14.53
CA ASP A 171 -15.66 -24.84 -14.78
C ASP A 171 -15.86 -23.32 -14.73
N VAL A 172 -16.11 -22.71 -15.90
CA VAL A 172 -16.38 -21.28 -16.04
C VAL A 172 -17.84 -21.07 -16.44
N PHE A 173 -18.49 -20.11 -15.81
CA PHE A 173 -19.80 -19.64 -16.25
C PHE A 173 -19.94 -18.12 -16.11
N VAL A 174 -20.83 -17.57 -16.93
CA VAL A 174 -21.08 -16.14 -17.01
C VAL A 174 -22.47 -15.83 -16.46
N THR A 175 -22.57 -14.92 -15.50
CA THR A 175 -23.84 -14.56 -14.85
C THR A 175 -23.95 -13.05 -14.63
N THR A 176 -25.17 -12.55 -14.49
CA THR A 176 -25.51 -11.12 -14.36
C THR A 176 -26.45 -10.87 -13.17
N ASP A 177 -26.45 -11.77 -12.18
CA ASP A 177 -27.45 -12.03 -11.14
C ASP A 177 -28.54 -13.04 -11.51
N GLY A 178 -28.77 -14.00 -10.61
CA GLY A 178 -29.82 -15.01 -10.73
C GLY A 178 -29.81 -16.05 -9.59
N PRO A 179 -30.97 -16.63 -9.23
CA PRO A 179 -31.11 -17.61 -8.15
C PRO A 179 -30.32 -18.91 -8.36
N GLU A 180 -29.99 -19.25 -9.61
CA GLU A 180 -29.17 -20.42 -9.97
C GLU A 180 -27.74 -20.31 -9.40
N TRP A 181 -27.18 -19.10 -9.38
CA TRP A 181 -25.86 -18.81 -8.84
C TRP A 181 -25.82 -18.87 -7.31
N GLU A 182 -26.85 -18.35 -6.65
CA GLU A 182 -26.98 -18.45 -5.19
C GLU A 182 -27.03 -19.91 -4.72
N GLN A 183 -27.74 -20.75 -5.47
CA GLN A 183 -27.80 -22.19 -5.19
C GLN A 183 -26.45 -22.87 -5.41
N GLU A 184 -25.75 -22.54 -6.50
CA GLU A 184 -24.44 -23.10 -6.83
C GLU A 184 -23.36 -22.73 -5.80
N LEU A 185 -23.47 -21.57 -5.18
CA LEU A 185 -22.53 -21.06 -4.17
C LEU A 185 -22.84 -21.48 -2.74
N LYS A 186 -24.02 -22.06 -2.50
CA LYS A 186 -24.49 -22.35 -1.16
C LYS A 186 -23.49 -23.23 -0.41
N ASN A 187 -23.09 -22.79 0.78
CA ASN A 187 -22.13 -23.46 1.67
C ASN A 187 -20.70 -23.61 1.13
N LYS A 188 -20.35 -22.95 0.01
CA LYS A 188 -18.97 -22.95 -0.50
C LYS A 188 -18.17 -21.78 0.08
N LYS A 189 -16.87 -21.97 0.21
CA LYS A 189 -15.94 -20.88 0.51
C LYS A 189 -15.61 -20.11 -0.77
N ILE A 190 -15.99 -18.84 -0.80
CA ILE A 190 -16.00 -18.01 -2.02
C ILE A 190 -15.00 -16.87 -1.89
N MET A 191 -14.25 -16.61 -2.95
CA MET A 191 -13.46 -15.41 -3.14
C MET A 191 -14.15 -14.54 -4.19
N SER A 192 -14.58 -13.34 -3.82
CA SER A 192 -15.15 -12.37 -4.75
C SER A 192 -14.20 -11.20 -4.95
N LEU A 193 -13.81 -10.97 -6.20
CA LEU A 193 -12.88 -9.94 -6.63
C LEU A 193 -13.62 -8.81 -7.33
N GLY A 194 -13.37 -7.57 -6.91
CA GLY A 194 -14.00 -6.40 -7.51
C GLY A 194 -13.19 -5.12 -7.35
N ALA A 195 -13.64 -4.05 -7.98
CA ALA A 195 -13.10 -2.71 -7.79
C ALA A 195 -13.66 -2.11 -6.48
N PHE A 196 -13.00 -2.39 -5.35
CA PHE A 196 -13.35 -1.80 -4.06
C PHE A 196 -12.21 -0.92 -3.55
N THR A 197 -12.55 0.19 -2.91
CA THR A 197 -11.56 0.96 -2.14
C THR A 197 -11.16 0.16 -0.90
N SER A 198 -9.85 0.05 -0.66
CA SER A 198 -9.30 -0.59 0.52
C SER A 198 -9.61 0.25 1.75
N ASN A 199 -10.73 0.00 2.42
CA ASN A 199 -10.98 0.60 3.73
C ASN A 199 -10.08 -0.08 4.78
N VAL A 200 -9.28 0.71 5.47
CA VAL A 200 -8.42 0.25 6.57
C VAL A 200 -9.28 -0.23 7.75
N ALA A 201 -10.42 0.42 8.01
CA ALA A 201 -11.39 -0.01 9.00
C ALA A 201 -12.17 -1.23 8.49
N GLU A 202 -12.31 -2.26 9.35
CA GLU A 202 -13.06 -3.50 9.09
C GLU A 202 -12.51 -4.42 7.98
N TYR A 203 -11.26 -4.24 7.51
CA TYR A 203 -10.71 -5.10 6.45
C TYR A 203 -10.80 -6.60 6.78
N LEU A 204 -10.62 -6.97 8.05
CA LEU A 204 -10.74 -8.37 8.52
C LEU A 204 -12.13 -8.97 8.28
N LYS A 205 -13.19 -8.15 8.40
CA LYS A 205 -14.56 -8.60 8.14
C LYS A 205 -14.73 -8.96 6.67
N ARG A 206 -14.25 -8.11 5.75
CA ARG A 206 -14.20 -8.39 4.31
C ARG A 206 -13.40 -9.66 4.00
N CYS A 207 -12.20 -9.80 4.57
CA CYS A 207 -11.35 -10.98 4.36
C CYS A 207 -12.06 -12.27 4.78
N LYS A 208 -12.70 -12.27 5.96
CA LYS A 208 -13.50 -13.40 6.46
C LYS A 208 -14.70 -13.73 5.58
N MET A 209 -15.28 -12.73 4.92
CA MET A 209 -16.35 -12.88 3.93
C MET A 209 -15.84 -13.25 2.52
N GLY A 210 -14.53 -13.30 2.31
CA GLY A 210 -13.94 -13.59 1.00
C GLY A 210 -13.98 -12.43 0.01
N LEU A 211 -14.08 -11.18 0.47
CA LEU A 211 -14.17 -10.00 -0.38
C LEU A 211 -12.80 -9.30 -0.53
N PHE A 212 -12.27 -9.25 -1.75
CA PHE A 212 -10.96 -8.68 -2.05
C PHE A 212 -11.00 -7.73 -3.25
N SER A 213 -10.07 -6.79 -3.31
CA SER A 213 -9.85 -6.00 -4.52
C SER A 213 -8.94 -6.73 -5.51
N TYR A 214 -9.00 -6.35 -6.79
CA TYR A 214 -8.04 -6.87 -7.77
C TYR A 214 -6.59 -6.51 -7.43
N ASP A 215 -6.33 -5.30 -6.95
CA ASP A 215 -4.98 -4.86 -6.53
C ASP A 215 -4.37 -5.82 -5.48
N GLU A 216 -5.17 -6.25 -4.51
CA GLU A 216 -4.76 -7.14 -3.42
C GLU A 216 -4.33 -8.51 -3.95
N ILE A 217 -5.11 -9.08 -4.88
CA ILE A 217 -4.82 -10.39 -5.47
C ILE A 217 -3.69 -10.31 -6.47
N MET A 218 -3.66 -9.29 -7.33
CA MET A 218 -2.61 -9.13 -8.32
C MET A 218 -1.23 -9.01 -7.67
N THR A 219 -1.13 -8.28 -6.55
CA THR A 219 0.11 -8.17 -5.78
C THR A 219 0.63 -9.54 -5.31
N LEU A 220 -0.27 -10.45 -4.90
CA LEU A 220 0.09 -11.80 -4.43
C LEU A 220 0.42 -12.75 -5.59
N VAL A 221 -0.44 -12.76 -6.61
CA VAL A 221 -0.35 -13.68 -7.75
C VAL A 221 0.92 -13.44 -8.55
N TYR A 222 1.30 -12.17 -8.74
CA TYR A 222 2.49 -11.78 -9.49
C TYR A 222 3.70 -11.50 -8.59
N TYR A 223 3.64 -11.87 -7.30
CA TYR A 223 4.67 -11.50 -6.33
C TYR A 223 6.07 -12.02 -6.68
N PHE A 224 6.16 -13.14 -7.41
CA PHE A 224 7.40 -13.83 -7.75
C PHE A 224 7.84 -13.70 -9.22
N THR A 225 7.16 -12.87 -10.03
CA THR A 225 7.34 -12.87 -11.49
C THR A 225 8.50 -12.01 -11.98
N GLN A 226 9.02 -11.12 -11.13
CA GLN A 226 10.20 -10.30 -11.40
C GLN A 226 11.43 -10.98 -10.78
N HIS A 227 12.23 -11.66 -11.59
CA HIS A 227 13.38 -12.42 -11.10
C HIS A 227 14.54 -12.46 -12.08
N GLN A 228 15.72 -12.81 -11.58
CA GLN A 228 16.93 -13.03 -12.35
C GLN A 228 17.70 -14.23 -11.79
N ILE A 229 18.11 -15.15 -12.67
CA ILE A 229 19.06 -16.22 -12.33
C ILE A 229 20.47 -15.60 -12.32
N VAL A 230 21.15 -15.69 -11.19
CA VAL A 230 22.48 -15.11 -10.96
C VAL A 230 23.57 -16.19 -11.04
N SER A 231 23.30 -17.41 -10.54
CA SER A 231 24.25 -18.52 -10.58
C SER A 231 23.55 -19.89 -10.63
N GLU A 232 23.82 -20.70 -11.65
CA GLU A 232 23.26 -22.06 -11.76
C GLU A 232 23.81 -23.03 -10.70
N ASN A 233 24.91 -22.66 -10.02
CA ASN A 233 25.61 -23.53 -9.06
C ASN A 233 25.14 -23.35 -7.61
N SER A 234 24.18 -22.46 -7.35
CA SER A 234 23.68 -22.16 -6.01
C SER A 234 22.17 -22.43 -5.95
N ASN A 235 21.71 -23.16 -4.94
CA ASN A 235 20.28 -23.40 -4.71
C ASN A 235 19.63 -22.36 -3.80
N ARG A 236 20.38 -21.34 -3.36
CA ARG A 236 19.83 -20.28 -2.50
C ARG A 236 18.92 -19.40 -3.33
N LYS A 237 17.68 -19.26 -2.86
CA LYS A 237 16.68 -18.34 -3.42
C LYS A 237 16.56 -17.14 -2.51
N VAL A 238 16.83 -15.96 -3.03
CA VAL A 238 16.67 -14.71 -2.30
C VAL A 238 15.48 -13.95 -2.86
N PHE A 239 14.74 -13.33 -1.96
CA PHE A 239 13.67 -12.41 -2.32
C PHE A 239 13.96 -11.04 -1.73
N VAL A 240 14.16 -10.06 -2.61
CA VAL A 240 14.43 -8.66 -2.25
C VAL A 240 13.11 -7.91 -2.18
N ILE A 241 12.78 -7.41 -0.99
CA ILE A 241 11.64 -6.54 -0.75
C ILE A 241 12.09 -5.09 -0.93
N ASP A 242 11.71 -4.48 -2.05
CA ASP A 242 11.85 -3.06 -2.36
C ASP A 242 10.50 -2.47 -2.78
N VAL A 243 10.02 -1.47 -2.05
CA VAL A 243 8.67 -0.92 -2.23
C VAL A 243 8.66 0.61 -2.14
N CYS A 244 7.76 1.23 -2.90
CA CYS A 244 7.48 2.67 -2.84
C CYS A 244 6.57 2.99 -1.65
N CYS A 245 7.14 3.24 -0.48
CA CYS A 245 6.40 3.53 0.76
C CYS A 245 6.67 4.93 1.35
N GLY A 246 6.83 5.95 0.49
CA GLY A 246 7.25 7.30 0.88
C GLY A 246 6.38 8.01 1.92
N GLY A 247 5.07 7.73 1.93
CA GLY A 247 4.13 8.35 2.88
C GLY A 247 4.02 7.67 4.24
N LEU A 248 4.73 6.57 4.50
CA LEU A 248 4.61 5.82 5.75
C LEU A 248 5.65 6.26 6.79
N GLY A 249 5.21 6.34 8.06
CA GLY A 249 6.13 6.42 9.20
C GLY A 249 6.93 5.12 9.37
N LEU A 250 8.11 5.23 10.00
CA LEU A 250 9.11 4.14 10.04
C LEU A 250 8.56 2.82 10.60
N VAL A 251 7.80 2.86 11.71
CA VAL A 251 7.22 1.64 12.30
C VAL A 251 6.13 1.04 11.43
N ALA A 252 5.27 1.87 10.81
CA ALA A 252 4.25 1.38 9.90
C ALA A 252 4.87 0.71 8.67
N MET A 253 5.98 1.27 8.17
CA MET A 253 6.78 0.70 7.10
C MET A 253 7.36 -0.67 7.49
N VAL A 254 8.07 -0.78 8.61
CA VAL A 254 8.67 -2.04 9.09
C VAL A 254 7.61 -3.11 9.38
N ASN A 255 6.50 -2.74 10.04
CA ASN A 255 5.37 -3.65 10.29
C ASN A 255 4.74 -4.17 8.99
N GLY A 256 4.89 -3.43 7.89
CA GLY A 256 4.50 -3.86 6.55
C GLY A 256 5.23 -5.11 6.08
N PHE A 257 6.44 -5.37 6.58
CA PHE A 257 7.31 -6.45 6.11
C PHE A 257 7.32 -7.70 7.00
N GLU A 258 6.78 -7.62 8.23
CA GLU A 258 6.84 -8.75 9.18
C GLU A 258 6.17 -10.03 8.65
N ILE A 259 4.99 -9.90 8.04
CA ILE A 259 4.26 -11.02 7.43
C ILE A 259 4.87 -11.40 6.07
N PRO A 260 5.18 -10.47 5.14
CA PRO A 260 5.86 -10.82 3.91
C PRO A 260 7.17 -11.60 4.11
N CYS A 261 8.01 -11.20 5.07
CA CYS A 261 9.23 -11.94 5.37
C CYS A 261 8.93 -13.36 5.89
N ALA A 262 7.95 -13.52 6.79
CA ALA A 262 7.52 -14.83 7.30
C ALA A 262 6.95 -15.72 6.18
N TYR A 263 6.15 -15.16 5.30
CA TYR A 263 5.59 -15.81 4.12
C TYR A 263 6.68 -16.31 3.16
N LEU A 264 7.67 -15.45 2.86
CA LEU A 264 8.80 -15.80 2.00
C LEU A 264 9.64 -16.92 2.59
N ALA A 265 9.93 -16.86 3.89
CA ALA A 265 10.63 -17.93 4.60
C ALA A 265 9.86 -19.26 4.53
N ALA A 266 8.53 -19.23 4.72
CA ALA A 266 7.68 -20.42 4.60
C ALA A 266 7.65 -21.00 3.17
N LYS A 267 7.84 -20.16 2.15
CA LYS A 267 7.97 -20.55 0.73
C LYS A 267 9.40 -20.93 0.33
N GLY A 268 10.35 -20.95 1.28
CA GLY A 268 11.74 -21.36 1.05
C GLY A 268 12.65 -20.27 0.46
N TYR A 269 12.23 -19.01 0.51
CA TYR A 269 13.06 -17.87 0.13
C TYR A 269 13.75 -17.27 1.35
N ILE A 270 14.93 -16.69 1.13
CA ILE A 270 15.61 -15.85 2.10
C ILE A 270 15.18 -14.40 1.86
N PRO A 271 14.41 -13.77 2.78
CA PRO A 271 14.01 -12.39 2.61
C PRO A 271 15.17 -11.44 2.88
N ILE A 272 15.30 -10.41 2.03
CA ILE A 272 16.16 -9.24 2.22
C ILE A 272 15.28 -8.00 2.07
N ILE A 273 15.41 -7.05 2.99
CA ILE A 273 14.64 -5.80 2.96
C ILE A 273 15.57 -4.69 2.47
N ASN A 274 15.23 -4.07 1.34
CA ASN A 274 16.06 -3.05 0.69
C ASN A 274 15.15 -1.92 0.20
N ILE A 275 15.00 -0.87 1.00
CA ILE A 275 13.98 0.15 0.78
C ILE A 275 14.63 1.33 0.06
N VAL A 276 14.90 1.14 -1.23
CA VAL A 276 15.59 2.13 -2.08
C VAL A 276 14.60 2.88 -2.95
N SER A 277 13.49 2.24 -3.32
CA SER A 277 12.45 2.85 -4.17
C SER A 277 11.62 3.91 -3.44
N ALA A 278 11.69 3.99 -2.11
CA ALA A 278 10.98 4.99 -1.31
C ALA A 278 11.67 6.37 -1.26
N VAL A 279 12.12 6.89 -2.41
CA VAL A 279 12.88 8.15 -2.52
C VAL A 279 12.15 9.35 -1.92
N GLY A 280 10.80 9.37 -1.99
CA GLY A 280 9.97 10.42 -1.39
C GLY A 280 9.86 10.36 0.14
N SER A 281 10.37 9.32 0.79
CA SER A 281 10.29 9.17 2.23
C SER A 281 11.11 10.23 2.96
N ILE A 282 10.60 10.68 4.11
CA ILE A 282 11.34 11.52 5.06
C ILE A 282 12.59 10.84 5.62
N TYR A 283 12.71 9.51 5.51
CA TYR A 283 13.90 8.79 5.95
C TYR A 283 14.94 8.60 4.84
N SER A 284 14.62 8.97 3.59
CA SER A 284 15.52 8.90 2.44
C SER A 284 16.36 10.19 2.31
N ASP A 285 17.63 10.05 1.96
CA ASP A 285 18.55 11.13 1.64
C ASP A 285 18.69 11.33 0.10
N GLY A 286 17.99 10.53 -0.72
CA GLY A 286 17.97 10.65 -2.17
C GLY A 286 17.90 9.32 -2.92
N PRO A 287 18.01 9.34 -4.27
CA PRO A 287 18.03 8.12 -5.08
C PRO A 287 19.18 7.18 -4.70
N GLY A 288 18.89 5.88 -4.59
CA GLY A 288 19.88 4.85 -4.28
C GLY A 288 20.15 4.62 -2.78
N ASP A 289 19.54 5.43 -1.92
CA ASP A 289 19.69 5.35 -0.47
C ASP A 289 18.75 4.29 0.14
N ASP A 290 19.31 3.31 0.83
CA ASP A 290 18.56 2.23 1.46
C ASP A 290 18.14 2.61 2.89
N ILE A 291 16.85 2.86 3.07
CA ILE A 291 16.27 3.24 4.36
C ILE A 291 16.40 2.12 5.39
N TRP A 292 16.40 0.84 5.00
CA TRP A 292 16.48 -0.28 5.96
C TRP A 292 17.86 -0.31 6.65
N CYS A 293 18.93 -0.38 5.87
CA CYS A 293 20.30 -0.52 6.39
C CYS A 293 20.76 0.67 7.25
N LYS A 294 20.09 1.83 7.16
CA LYS A 294 20.31 2.97 8.06
C LYS A 294 20.08 2.66 9.53
N PHE A 295 19.15 1.76 9.83
CA PHE A 295 18.68 1.50 11.19
C PHE A 295 18.83 0.04 11.59
N PHE A 296 18.69 -0.88 10.63
CA PHE A 296 18.52 -2.29 10.90
C PHE A 296 19.56 -3.17 10.20
N ARG A 297 19.88 -4.30 10.84
CA ARG A 297 20.56 -5.45 10.25
C ARG A 297 19.53 -6.28 9.47
N GLN A 298 19.98 -7.05 8.48
CA GLN A 298 19.10 -7.93 7.72
C GLN A 298 18.62 -9.09 8.61
N PRO A 299 17.31 -9.44 8.59
CA PRO A 299 16.78 -10.51 9.43
C PRO A 299 17.38 -11.89 9.08
N SER A 300 17.86 -12.05 7.84
CA SER A 300 18.54 -13.25 7.37
C SER A 300 20.06 -13.23 7.58
N GLY A 301 20.63 -12.09 8.02
CA GLY A 301 22.07 -11.86 8.08
C GLY A 301 22.77 -11.71 6.73
N ILE A 302 22.03 -11.84 5.61
CA ILE A 302 22.55 -11.71 4.24
C ILE A 302 22.31 -10.28 3.76
N CYS A 303 23.35 -9.60 3.30
CA CYS A 303 23.28 -8.25 2.75
C CYS A 303 23.34 -8.23 1.22
N ARG A 304 23.24 -7.04 0.62
CA ARG A 304 23.27 -6.87 -0.84
C ARG A 304 24.58 -7.37 -1.48
N ASP A 305 25.71 -7.22 -0.79
CA ASP A 305 27.02 -7.64 -1.31
C ASP A 305 27.17 -9.17 -1.39
N ASP A 306 26.32 -9.90 -0.66
CA ASP A 306 26.26 -11.36 -0.68
C ASP A 306 25.42 -11.92 -1.84
N LEU A 307 24.69 -11.06 -2.58
CA LEU A 307 23.82 -11.48 -3.69
C LEU A 307 24.57 -12.09 -4.88
N LYS A 308 25.86 -11.78 -5.03
CA LYS A 308 26.72 -12.30 -6.11
C LYS A 308 26.87 -13.83 -6.10
N ASP A 309 26.66 -14.46 -4.95
CA ASP A 309 26.81 -15.91 -4.74
C ASP A 309 25.45 -16.65 -4.63
N VAL A 310 24.36 -15.95 -4.93
CA VAL A 310 22.99 -16.46 -4.89
C VAL A 310 22.61 -17.06 -6.24
N GLY A 311 21.75 -18.08 -6.24
CA GLY A 311 21.34 -18.73 -7.49
C GLY A 311 20.24 -17.99 -8.21
N ASP A 312 19.21 -17.59 -7.46
CA ASP A 312 17.99 -16.97 -7.97
C ASP A 312 17.61 -15.79 -7.08
N VAL A 313 17.46 -14.62 -7.69
CA VAL A 313 17.06 -13.38 -7.03
C VAL A 313 15.72 -12.94 -7.59
N THR A 314 14.70 -12.95 -6.75
CA THR A 314 13.38 -12.38 -7.04
C THR A 314 13.26 -11.01 -6.37
N ILE A 315 12.60 -10.05 -7.03
CA ILE A 315 12.38 -8.70 -6.51
C ILE A 315 10.87 -8.49 -6.36
N SER A 316 10.46 -7.91 -5.23
CA SER A 316 9.04 -7.59 -5.01
C SER A 316 8.52 -6.62 -6.07
N PRO A 317 7.21 -6.65 -6.36
CA PRO A 317 6.55 -5.52 -6.96
C PRO A 317 6.82 -4.25 -6.12
N LEU A 318 6.92 -3.08 -6.77
CA LEU A 318 7.16 -1.79 -6.10
C LEU A 318 6.01 -1.31 -5.19
N THR A 319 5.00 -2.16 -4.97
CA THR A 319 3.81 -1.88 -4.17
C THR A 319 3.89 -2.64 -2.84
N PRO A 320 3.69 -1.98 -1.68
CA PRO A 320 3.59 -2.66 -0.41
C PRO A 320 2.42 -3.65 -0.36
N VAL A 321 2.62 -4.80 0.30
CA VAL A 321 1.54 -5.77 0.51
C VAL A 321 0.51 -5.18 1.48
N SER A 322 -0.75 -5.10 1.04
CA SER A 322 -1.85 -4.56 1.83
C SER A 322 -2.17 -5.42 3.07
N ASN A 323 -3.01 -4.90 3.98
CA ASN A 323 -3.51 -5.68 5.12
C ASN A 323 -4.25 -6.97 4.69
N PRO A 324 -5.20 -6.93 3.73
CA PRO A 324 -5.80 -8.16 3.20
C PRO A 324 -4.81 -9.11 2.52
N GLY A 325 -3.84 -8.57 1.77
CA GLY A 325 -2.78 -9.39 1.17
C GLY A 325 -1.95 -10.13 2.21
N ARG A 326 -1.58 -9.44 3.30
CA ARG A 326 -0.88 -10.04 4.44
C ARG A 326 -1.73 -11.11 5.13
N TRP A 327 -3.03 -10.86 5.33
CA TRP A 327 -3.94 -11.87 5.87
C TRP A 327 -3.98 -13.13 5.01
N LEU A 328 -4.07 -12.98 3.67
CA LEU A 328 -4.05 -14.10 2.73
C LEU A 328 -2.71 -14.86 2.78
N MET A 329 -1.57 -14.18 2.84
CA MET A 329 -0.25 -14.81 3.01
C MET A 329 -0.22 -15.74 4.24
N GLN A 330 -0.80 -15.30 5.36
CA GLN A 330 -0.92 -16.13 6.56
C GLN A 330 -1.87 -17.31 6.36
N GLN A 331 -2.99 -17.14 5.65
CA GLN A 331 -3.89 -18.26 5.34
C GLN A 331 -3.24 -19.30 4.43
N MET A 332 -2.40 -18.87 3.49
CA MET A 332 -1.72 -19.74 2.53
C MET A 332 -0.61 -20.59 3.17
N THR A 333 0.06 -20.06 4.20
CA THR A 333 1.29 -20.67 4.75
C THR A 333 1.21 -21.03 6.23
N GLY A 334 0.21 -20.53 6.96
CA GLY A 334 0.14 -20.61 8.41
C GLY A 334 1.21 -19.78 9.13
N CYS A 335 1.91 -18.88 8.44
CA CYS A 335 3.01 -18.13 9.04
C CYS A 335 2.53 -17.11 10.09
N GLY A 336 3.34 -16.90 11.12
CA GLY A 336 3.20 -15.77 12.03
C GLY A 336 3.71 -14.46 11.42
N ALA A 337 4.01 -13.49 12.28
CA ALA A 337 4.74 -12.28 11.93
C ALA A 337 6.17 -12.37 12.47
N MET A 338 7.18 -11.98 11.68
CA MET A 338 8.53 -11.82 12.20
C MET A 338 8.62 -10.59 13.10
N ASN A 339 9.36 -10.63 14.21
CA ASN A 339 9.62 -9.43 15.01
C ASN A 339 10.77 -8.61 14.39
N LEU A 340 10.46 -7.81 13.38
CA LEU A 340 11.47 -7.02 12.66
C LEU A 340 11.94 -5.78 13.45
N LEU A 341 11.23 -5.41 14.51
CA LEU A 341 11.60 -4.32 15.43
C LEU A 341 12.27 -4.85 16.71
N ASN A 342 12.74 -6.10 16.71
CA ASN A 342 13.59 -6.65 17.77
C ASN A 342 14.90 -5.83 17.87
N PRO A 343 15.28 -5.31 19.05
CA PRO A 343 16.54 -4.59 19.24
C PRO A 343 17.81 -5.32 18.77
N GLU A 344 17.82 -6.65 18.70
CA GLU A 344 18.93 -7.43 18.14
C GLU A 344 19.17 -7.12 16.65
N LEU A 345 18.12 -6.73 15.93
CA LEU A 345 18.18 -6.29 14.54
C LEU A 345 18.56 -4.82 14.42
N PHE A 346 18.73 -4.05 15.49
CA PHE A 346 19.23 -2.68 15.37
C PHE A 346 20.72 -2.71 15.03
N ASN A 347 21.16 -1.85 14.11
CA ASN A 347 22.57 -1.74 13.78
C ASN A 347 23.36 -1.01 14.88
N ASP A 348 24.69 -1.15 14.86
CA ASP A 348 25.55 -0.60 15.92
C ASP A 348 25.43 0.91 16.05
N ARG A 349 25.31 1.63 14.92
CA ARG A 349 25.15 3.09 14.91
C ARG A 349 23.88 3.54 15.63
N LEU A 350 22.76 2.83 15.46
CA LEU A 350 21.51 3.11 16.16
C LEU A 350 21.61 2.75 17.65
N LEU A 351 22.20 1.60 17.98
CA LEU A 351 22.40 1.18 19.37
C LEU A 351 23.27 2.18 20.15
N GLU A 352 24.37 2.66 19.57
CA GLU A 352 25.22 3.69 20.15
C GLU A 352 24.46 5.01 20.40
N HIS A 353 23.60 5.41 19.45
CA HIS A 353 22.76 6.60 19.58
C HIS A 353 21.77 6.47 20.76
N ILE A 354 21.12 5.31 20.87
CA ILE A 354 20.18 5.00 21.94
C ILE A 354 20.91 4.98 23.30
N ASP A 355 22.03 4.28 23.39
CA ASP A 355 22.85 4.18 24.60
C ASP A 355 23.31 5.55 25.11
N GLY A 356 23.67 6.45 24.19
CA GLY A 356 24.03 7.82 24.52
C GLY A 356 22.89 8.59 25.18
N TYR A 357 21.67 8.46 24.69
CA TYR A 357 20.50 9.09 25.31
C TYR A 357 20.08 8.38 26.60
N ARG A 358 20.09 7.05 26.65
CA ARG A 358 19.75 6.28 27.85
C ARG A 358 20.55 6.73 29.06
N LYS A 359 21.89 6.81 28.92
CA LYS A 359 22.82 7.24 29.99
C LYS A 359 22.61 8.68 30.45
N ARG A 360 22.18 9.57 29.55
CA ARG A 360 22.01 11.01 29.83
C ARG A 360 20.63 11.39 30.34
N ILE A 361 19.59 10.72 29.84
CA ILE A 361 18.20 11.19 29.94
C ILE A 361 17.33 10.25 30.79
N LEU A 362 17.60 8.94 30.77
CA LEU A 362 16.78 7.93 31.45
C LEU A 362 17.60 7.20 32.52
N GLN A 363 18.01 7.93 33.56
CA GLN A 363 18.86 7.40 34.64
C GLN A 363 18.08 6.58 35.69
N GLU A 364 16.81 6.91 35.92
CA GLU A 364 15.90 6.23 36.87
C GLU A 364 14.62 5.77 36.14
N PRO A 365 14.71 4.83 35.19
CA PRO A 365 13.54 4.35 34.42
C PRO A 365 12.41 3.84 35.34
N GLU A 366 12.75 3.23 36.47
CA GLU A 366 11.84 2.72 37.49
C GLU A 366 11.02 3.80 38.21
N LYS A 367 11.42 5.07 38.11
CA LYS A 367 10.70 6.23 38.65
C LYS A 367 10.27 7.20 37.55
N THR A 368 10.21 6.75 36.29
CA THR A 368 9.91 7.62 35.16
C THR A 368 8.58 7.27 34.53
N LEU A 369 7.77 8.31 34.29
CA LEU A 369 6.58 8.24 33.44
C LEU A 369 6.98 8.55 31.99
N GLY A 370 6.92 7.55 31.13
CA GLY A 370 7.00 7.73 29.69
C GLY A 370 5.68 8.28 29.14
N VAL A 371 5.75 9.37 28.39
CA VAL A 371 4.60 10.07 27.81
C VAL A 371 4.78 10.19 26.29
N LEU A 372 3.91 9.51 25.53
CA LEU A 372 3.84 9.64 24.08
C LEU A 372 2.70 10.58 23.70
N ILE A 373 3.01 11.73 23.12
CA ILE A 373 2.02 12.66 22.57
C ILE A 373 2.17 12.67 21.06
N ARG A 374 1.15 12.18 20.36
CA ARG A 374 1.05 12.27 18.90
C ARG A 374 0.30 13.54 18.52
N GLY A 375 0.92 14.40 17.74
CA GLY A 375 0.39 15.70 17.32
C GLY A 375 0.40 15.86 15.80
N THR A 376 0.56 17.10 15.32
CA THR A 376 0.79 17.42 13.90
C THR A 376 -0.23 16.84 12.92
N ASP A 377 0.19 15.99 11.99
CA ASP A 377 -0.60 15.44 10.88
C ASP A 377 -1.85 14.68 11.36
N TYR A 378 -1.77 13.95 12.47
CA TYR A 378 -2.94 13.26 13.03
C TYR A 378 -4.03 14.23 13.50
N VAL A 379 -3.64 15.36 14.09
CA VAL A 379 -4.57 16.38 14.61
C VAL A 379 -5.03 17.33 13.50
N ALA A 380 -4.13 17.67 12.57
CA ALA A 380 -4.36 18.62 11.50
C ALA A 380 -5.15 18.04 10.32
N VAL A 381 -4.94 16.74 10.02
CA VAL A 381 -5.51 16.07 8.84
C VAL A 381 -6.65 15.11 9.19
N GLN A 382 -6.74 14.66 10.44
CA GLN A 382 -7.82 13.76 10.93
C GLN A 382 -8.04 12.55 10.00
N PRO A 383 -7.01 11.71 9.79
CA PRO A 383 -7.09 10.65 8.81
C PRO A 383 -8.15 9.62 9.23
N LYS A 384 -9.17 9.44 8.39
CA LYS A 384 -10.32 8.53 8.62
C LYS A 384 -9.86 7.16 9.11
N GLY A 385 -10.52 6.65 10.15
CA GLY A 385 -10.22 5.34 10.75
C GLY A 385 -9.01 5.30 11.68
N HIS A 386 -8.33 6.42 11.93
CA HIS A 386 -7.30 6.53 12.97
C HIS A 386 -7.89 7.06 14.27
N SER A 387 -7.27 6.70 15.40
CA SER A 387 -7.71 7.13 16.72
C SER A 387 -7.56 8.63 16.92
N VAL A 388 -8.61 9.24 17.50
CA VAL A 388 -8.60 10.62 17.94
C VAL A 388 -7.57 10.77 19.08
N GLN A 389 -6.61 11.67 18.91
CA GLN A 389 -5.56 11.91 19.89
C GLN A 389 -6.00 12.96 20.91
N ALA A 390 -5.74 12.70 22.19
CA ALA A 390 -5.93 13.64 23.29
C ALA A 390 -5.00 14.85 23.12
N THR A 391 -5.50 16.03 23.47
CA THR A 391 -4.71 17.26 23.41
C THR A 391 -3.60 17.25 24.47
N PRO A 392 -2.52 18.04 24.29
CA PRO A 392 -1.50 18.20 25.32
C PRO A 392 -2.08 18.62 26.68
N GLU A 393 -3.12 19.45 26.69
CA GLU A 393 -3.85 19.84 27.91
C GLU A 393 -4.49 18.64 28.61
N GLN A 394 -5.24 17.81 27.88
CA GLN A 394 -5.87 16.62 28.43
C GLN A 394 -4.83 15.63 28.99
N VAL A 395 -3.69 15.50 28.31
CA VAL A 395 -2.56 14.69 28.79
C VAL A 395 -2.00 15.26 30.10
N ILE A 396 -1.78 16.58 30.18
CA ILE A 396 -1.28 17.25 31.39
C ILE A 396 -2.27 17.08 32.56
N GLU A 397 -3.56 17.26 32.31
CA GLU A 397 -4.63 17.05 33.30
C GLU A 397 -4.61 15.61 33.80
N LYS A 398 -4.57 14.63 32.88
CA LYS A 398 -4.51 13.22 33.24
C LYS A 398 -3.32 12.90 34.12
N ILE A 399 -2.13 13.41 33.80
CA ILE A 399 -0.92 13.20 34.62
C ILE A 399 -1.09 13.75 36.04
N LYS A 400 -1.76 14.90 36.21
CA LYS A 400 -2.04 15.49 37.53
C LYS A 400 -3.06 14.68 38.34
N GLU A 401 -3.95 13.95 37.67
CA GLU A 401 -4.98 13.11 38.29
C GLU A 401 -4.46 11.72 38.69
N LEU A 402 -3.32 11.27 38.17
CA LEU A 402 -2.80 9.93 38.45
C LEU A 402 -2.57 9.74 39.96
N PRO A 403 -3.11 8.66 40.57
CA PRO A 403 -2.98 8.42 42.00
C PRO A 403 -1.52 8.10 42.35
N LYS A 404 -0.92 8.91 43.22
CA LYS A 404 0.51 8.81 43.59
C LYS A 404 0.92 7.44 44.14
N GLU A 405 0.02 6.76 44.84
CA GLU A 405 0.25 5.42 45.40
C GLU A 405 0.46 4.35 44.31
N GLU A 406 -0.18 4.52 43.15
CA GLU A 406 -0.10 3.58 42.02
C GLU A 406 0.92 4.06 40.95
N TRP A 407 1.04 5.37 40.78
CA TRP A 407 1.90 6.04 39.79
C TRP A 407 2.97 6.88 40.48
N ASN A 408 3.87 6.22 41.21
CA ASN A 408 4.94 6.89 41.95
C ASN A 408 6.16 7.20 41.06
N PHE A 409 6.03 8.19 40.17
CA PHE A 409 7.11 8.68 39.32
C PHE A 409 7.69 10.01 39.83
N GLU A 410 8.99 10.18 39.65
CA GLU A 410 9.73 11.42 39.96
C GLU A 410 10.04 12.23 38.68
N ASN A 411 10.21 11.52 37.56
CA ASN A 411 10.59 12.06 36.26
C ASN A 411 9.52 11.81 35.19
N ILE A 412 9.49 12.64 34.15
CA ILE A 412 8.61 12.48 32.98
C ILE A 412 9.47 12.48 31.72
N PHE A 413 9.46 11.39 30.96
CA PHE A 413 10.09 11.33 29.65
C PHE A 413 9.06 11.54 28.55
N VAL A 414 9.19 12.59 27.75
CA VAL A 414 8.22 12.98 26.71
C VAL A 414 8.78 12.68 25.33
N ALA A 415 8.02 11.91 24.54
CA ALA A 415 8.21 11.73 23.11
C ALA A 415 7.07 12.43 22.35
N THR A 416 7.44 13.37 21.49
CA THR A 416 6.51 14.10 20.62
C THR A 416 7.26 14.76 19.48
N GLU A 417 6.71 14.66 18.27
CA GLU A 417 7.15 15.45 17.12
C GLU A 417 6.66 16.91 17.14
N ASP A 418 5.70 17.24 18.01
CA ASP A 418 5.05 18.54 18.09
C ASP A 418 5.79 19.47 19.08
N ALA A 419 6.32 20.59 18.58
CA ALA A 419 7.06 21.55 19.39
C ALA A 419 6.18 22.22 20.46
N GLU A 420 4.92 22.49 20.15
CA GLU A 420 3.97 23.13 21.06
C GLU A 420 3.54 22.18 22.18
N ALA A 421 3.36 20.89 21.86
CA ALA A 421 3.10 19.87 22.87
C ALA A 421 4.24 19.78 23.90
N LEU A 422 5.50 19.76 23.45
CA LEU A 422 6.64 19.74 24.36
C LEU A 422 6.69 21.00 25.24
N ARG A 423 6.49 22.19 24.65
CA ARG A 423 6.50 23.46 25.38
C ARG A 423 5.46 23.49 26.50
N LYS A 424 4.25 22.98 26.24
CA LYS A 424 3.18 22.87 27.25
C LYS A 424 3.57 21.90 28.37
N MET A 425 4.15 20.75 28.05
CA MET A 425 4.65 19.79 29.04
C MET A 425 5.73 20.41 29.94
N GLN A 426 6.71 21.11 29.34
CA GLN A 426 7.76 21.82 30.09
C GLN A 426 7.19 22.92 30.98
N SER A 427 6.21 23.68 30.49
CA SER A 427 5.53 24.72 31.29
C SER A 427 4.79 24.13 32.50
N ALA A 428 4.23 22.93 32.36
CA ALA A 428 3.45 22.27 33.41
C ALA A 428 4.31 21.55 34.47
N PHE A 429 5.45 20.97 34.07
CA PHE A 429 6.22 20.06 34.93
C PHE A 429 7.71 20.44 35.12
N GLY A 430 8.19 21.48 34.43
CA GLY A 430 9.54 22.04 34.60
C GLY A 430 10.65 21.01 34.34
N ASP A 431 11.65 21.00 35.22
CA ASP A 431 12.88 20.20 35.09
C ASP A 431 12.67 18.68 35.15
N LYS A 432 11.47 18.23 35.55
CA LYS A 432 11.07 16.82 35.51
C LYS A 432 10.93 16.29 34.09
N VAL A 433 10.70 17.18 33.11
CA VAL A 433 10.51 16.81 31.71
C VAL A 433 11.86 16.54 31.05
N LYS A 434 12.01 15.31 30.57
CA LYS A 434 13.16 14.80 29.83
C LYS A 434 12.69 14.41 28.42
N TYR A 435 13.54 14.58 27.40
CA TYR A 435 13.16 14.29 26.01
C TYR A 435 14.39 14.08 25.13
N VAL A 436 14.24 13.31 24.04
CA VAL A 436 15.27 13.22 22.99
C VAL A 436 15.32 14.54 22.22
N ASP A 437 16.53 15.03 21.96
CA ASP A 437 16.74 16.24 21.14
C ASP A 437 16.55 15.93 19.65
N GLN A 438 15.28 15.79 19.29
CA GLN A 438 14.78 15.51 17.94
C GLN A 438 14.30 16.78 17.26
N LYS A 439 14.30 16.75 15.91
CA LYS A 439 13.60 17.75 15.11
C LYS A 439 12.11 17.73 15.44
N ARG A 440 11.54 18.91 15.68
CA ARG A 440 10.12 19.10 16.02
C ARG A 440 9.48 20.10 15.08
N PHE A 441 8.19 19.92 14.86
CA PHE A 441 7.42 20.70 13.90
C PHE A 441 6.38 21.56 14.62
N VAL A 442 6.04 22.67 13.97
CA VAL A 442 4.91 23.51 14.36
C VAL A 442 3.81 23.25 13.34
N SER A 443 2.74 22.61 13.80
CA SER A 443 1.62 22.17 12.97
C SER A 443 0.98 23.34 12.19
N GLN A 444 0.89 23.22 10.87
CA GLN A 444 0.03 24.04 10.03
C GLN A 444 -1.18 23.20 9.58
N LYS A 445 -2.36 23.81 9.50
CA LYS A 445 -3.62 23.10 9.22
C LYS A 445 -3.59 22.47 7.82
N GLY A 446 -3.87 21.17 7.73
CA GLY A 446 -4.04 20.44 6.47
C GLY A 446 -2.78 19.83 5.86
N GLU A 447 -1.66 19.76 6.60
CA GLU A 447 -0.37 19.27 6.07
C GLU A 447 0.05 17.96 6.73
N TYR A 448 0.56 17.01 5.92
CA TYR A 448 1.17 15.79 6.43
C TYR A 448 2.64 16.03 6.84
N LEU A 449 3.12 15.30 7.84
CA LEU A 449 4.55 15.34 8.22
C LEU A 449 5.46 14.88 7.06
N SER A 450 4.97 13.95 6.23
CA SER A 450 5.70 13.47 5.06
C SER A 450 5.99 14.59 4.04
N GLU A 451 5.18 15.64 4.02
CA GLU A 451 5.28 16.77 3.09
C GLU A 451 6.21 17.87 3.60
N GLN A 452 6.62 17.83 4.88
CA GLN A 452 7.52 18.83 5.47
C GLN A 452 8.94 18.73 4.91
N ARG A 453 9.30 17.62 4.26
CA ARG A 453 10.63 17.43 3.64
C ARG A 453 10.95 18.48 2.59
N GLU A 454 9.99 18.79 1.73
CA GLU A 454 10.16 19.74 0.62
C GLU A 454 10.31 21.19 1.10
N LYS A 455 9.71 21.51 2.25
CA LYS A 455 9.72 22.87 2.82
C LYS A 455 10.98 23.18 3.62
N ASP A 456 11.52 22.18 4.31
CA ASP A 456 12.61 22.36 5.27
C ASP A 456 14.01 22.26 4.67
N THR A 457 14.16 22.13 3.35
CA THR A 457 15.47 21.99 2.66
C THR A 457 16.36 20.92 3.28
N TRP A 458 15.81 19.71 3.43
CA TRP A 458 16.49 18.62 4.12
C TRP A 458 17.88 18.36 3.55
N LYS A 459 18.87 18.27 4.42
CA LYS A 459 20.26 17.97 4.05
C LYS A 459 20.52 16.46 4.11
N PRO A 460 21.48 15.95 3.32
CA PRO A 460 21.92 14.56 3.45
C PRO A 460 22.26 14.20 4.90
N GLY A 461 21.70 13.10 5.41
CA GLY A 461 21.90 12.60 6.76
C GLY A 461 20.79 13.00 7.75
N GLU A 462 19.92 13.94 7.40
CA GLU A 462 18.75 14.28 8.23
C GLU A 462 17.72 13.15 8.26
N GLY A 463 17.61 12.35 7.19
CA GLY A 463 16.77 11.14 7.14
C GLY A 463 17.16 10.12 8.20
N TRP A 464 18.47 9.87 8.37
CA TRP A 464 18.97 9.00 9.42
C TRP A 464 18.70 9.59 10.81
N LYS A 465 19.07 10.85 11.07
CA LYS A 465 18.92 11.45 12.41
C LYS A 465 17.45 11.44 12.86
N TYR A 466 16.54 11.81 11.97
CA TYR A 466 15.10 11.83 12.26
C TYR A 466 14.55 10.45 12.63
N GLY A 467 14.88 9.42 11.84
CA GLY A 467 14.48 8.03 12.15
C GLY A 467 15.14 7.50 13.43
N ALA A 468 16.42 7.79 13.64
CA ALA A 468 17.17 7.33 14.82
C ALA A 468 16.65 7.95 16.11
N ASP A 469 16.32 9.25 16.09
CA ASP A 469 15.70 9.92 17.25
C ASP A 469 14.32 9.36 17.58
N TYR A 470 13.51 9.09 16.55
CA TYR A 470 12.19 8.48 16.73
C TYR A 470 12.29 7.09 17.35
N LEU A 471 13.12 6.20 16.80
CA LEU A 471 13.33 4.86 17.37
C LEU A 471 13.91 4.93 18.79
N CYS A 472 14.86 5.86 19.02
CA CYS A 472 15.40 6.10 20.35
C CYS A 472 14.32 6.50 21.35
N ALA A 473 13.42 7.42 20.99
CA ALA A 473 12.33 7.81 21.86
C ALA A 473 11.40 6.63 22.19
N MET A 474 11.08 5.77 21.21
CA MET A 474 10.24 4.59 21.44
C MET A 474 10.90 3.57 22.37
N VAL A 475 12.20 3.31 22.20
CA VAL A 475 12.96 2.42 23.09
C VAL A 475 12.97 2.95 24.52
N LEU A 476 13.29 4.23 24.71
CA LEU A 476 13.32 4.83 26.05
C LEU A 476 11.94 4.86 26.72
N LEU A 477 10.86 5.08 25.96
CA LEU A 477 9.50 4.93 26.49
C LEU A 477 9.22 3.49 26.97
N SER A 478 9.68 2.48 26.25
CA SER A 478 9.50 1.07 26.61
C SER A 478 10.28 0.63 27.86
N GLU A 479 11.27 1.43 28.27
CA GLU A 479 12.10 1.20 29.46
C GLU A 479 11.54 1.92 30.69
N CYS A 480 10.71 2.95 30.53
CA CYS A 480 10.05 3.64 31.64
C CYS A 480 9.11 2.69 32.40
N ARG A 481 9.02 2.79 33.72
CA ARG A 481 8.11 1.96 34.53
C ARG A 481 6.63 2.23 34.29
N PHE A 482 6.31 3.48 33.95
CA PHE A 482 4.94 3.92 33.73
C PHE A 482 4.81 4.45 32.30
N PHE A 483 3.65 4.25 31.68
CA PHE A 483 3.42 4.69 30.31
C PHE A 483 2.07 5.38 30.13
N LEU A 484 2.08 6.52 29.46
CA LEU A 484 0.88 7.25 29.08
C LEU A 484 0.97 7.66 27.61
N ALA A 485 -0.09 7.44 26.84
CA ALA A 485 -0.15 7.86 25.44
C ALA A 485 -1.42 8.65 25.12
N SER A 486 -1.30 9.69 24.29
CA SER A 486 -2.41 10.53 23.83
C SER A 486 -3.47 9.79 23.02
N GLY A 487 -3.18 8.58 22.55
CA GLY A 487 -4.11 7.75 21.80
C GLY A 487 -3.40 6.58 21.13
N ARG A 488 -4.17 5.66 20.55
CA ARG A 488 -3.59 4.53 19.80
C ARG A 488 -2.90 5.05 18.53
N CYS A 489 -1.69 4.54 18.27
CA CYS A 489 -0.93 4.76 17.05
C CYS A 489 0.14 3.67 16.89
N SER A 490 0.84 3.63 15.75
CA SER A 490 1.92 2.67 15.51
C SER A 490 3.06 2.78 16.55
N GLY A 491 3.34 3.99 17.07
CA GLY A 491 4.33 4.21 18.12
C GLY A 491 3.96 3.54 19.44
N VAL A 492 2.68 3.60 19.86
CA VAL A 492 2.18 2.88 21.04
C VAL A 492 2.41 1.38 20.87
N GLY A 493 2.06 0.82 19.70
CA GLY A 493 2.26 -0.61 19.43
C GLY A 493 3.72 -1.04 19.51
N LEU A 494 4.67 -0.20 19.05
CA LEU A 494 6.10 -0.49 19.21
C LEU A 494 6.52 -0.45 20.69
N VAL A 495 6.10 0.57 21.43
CA VAL A 495 6.44 0.70 22.86
C VAL A 495 5.93 -0.50 23.66
N GLU A 496 4.68 -0.92 23.45
CA GLU A 496 4.10 -2.11 24.09
C GLU A 496 4.87 -3.39 23.73
N LYS A 497 5.25 -3.54 22.45
CA LYS A 497 6.03 -4.70 21.98
C LYS A 497 7.42 -4.77 22.61
N LEU A 498 8.10 -3.63 22.75
CA LEU A 498 9.45 -3.54 23.32
C LEU A 498 9.45 -3.66 24.85
N ALA A 499 8.36 -3.28 25.51
CA ALA A 499 8.30 -3.22 26.96
C ALA A 499 8.38 -4.61 27.61
N GLU A 500 7.91 -5.69 26.96
CA GLU A 500 7.96 -7.07 27.49
C GLU A 500 7.54 -7.14 28.98
N ASP A 501 6.40 -6.54 29.31
CA ASP A 501 5.82 -6.42 30.67
C ASP A 501 6.56 -5.48 31.66
N ARG A 502 7.57 -4.70 31.22
CA ARG A 502 8.27 -3.70 32.07
C ARG A 502 7.34 -2.60 32.60
N HIS A 503 6.25 -2.31 31.90
CA HIS A 503 5.29 -1.30 32.31
C HIS A 503 4.44 -1.82 33.46
N SER A 504 4.68 -1.32 34.66
CA SER A 504 3.87 -1.67 35.83
C SER A 504 2.47 -1.07 35.77
N GLN A 505 2.31 0.06 35.09
CA GLN A 505 1.03 0.69 34.79
C GLN A 505 1.10 1.41 33.44
N SER A 506 0.01 1.35 32.68
CA SER A 506 -0.12 2.02 31.38
C SER A 506 -1.49 2.64 31.19
N TYR A 507 -1.56 3.80 30.54
CA TYR A 507 -2.81 4.45 30.15
C TYR A 507 -2.73 4.96 28.71
N VAL A 508 -3.64 4.49 27.85
CA VAL A 508 -3.78 5.01 26.48
C VAL A 508 -5.16 5.62 26.36
N PHE A 509 -5.23 6.89 25.96
CA PHE A 509 -6.52 7.53 25.71
C PHE A 509 -7.30 6.80 24.62
N ASP A 510 -8.61 6.67 24.81
CA ASP A 510 -9.55 6.20 23.81
C ASP A 510 -10.66 7.24 23.66
N LEU A 511 -10.56 8.05 22.62
CA LEU A 511 -11.51 9.11 22.27
C LEU A 511 -12.29 8.76 20.99
N GLY A 512 -12.28 7.48 20.58
CA GLY A 512 -12.84 7.02 19.31
C GLY A 512 -11.90 7.19 18.11
N VAL A 513 -12.47 7.13 16.91
CA VAL A 513 -11.76 7.22 15.62
C VAL A 513 -12.36 8.34 14.76
N TYR A 514 -11.55 8.97 13.91
CA TYR A 514 -11.99 9.95 12.92
C TYR A 514 -12.86 9.35 11.81
#